data_AF-A0A093BPC3-F1
#
_entry.id   AF-A0A093BPC3-F1
#
_cell.length_a   1.000
_cell.length_b   1.000
_cell.length_c   1.000
_cell.angle_alpha   90.00
_cell.angle_beta   90.00
_cell.angle_gamma   90.00
#
_symmetry.space_group_name_H-M   'P 1'
#
loop_
_entity.id
_entity.type
_entity.pdbx_description
1 polymer ?
#
loop_
_entity_poly.entity_id
_entity_poly.type
_entity_poly.pdbx_seq_one_letter_code
_entity_poly.pdbx_strand_id
1 'polypeptide(L)'
;DLYSIIDIAYNPDVLQRGEENPEEMEHLIHLTLKFVEERCNLPLAQLYSREPFRLKGSLEAMQARLGGRQLPPPSSSQDTKQELTLAELLQGLGAEECSRAPVLLREGTEPRAEVPLIQEIQEIQEIQAGGAEQPRAPAHQVVTVKDANQKPLRVELRIQLPQLSSVAECDLRVSKDDLIIEVPEKYRLHLDLPELVDEERTTATFHKGKGELLVSAPV
;
A
#
# COMPACT_ATOMS: atom_id res chain seq x y z
N ASP A 1 -10.94 -10.77 -29.44
CA ASP A 1 -11.19 -10.43 -28.02
C ASP A 1 -9.91 -10.49 -27.23
N LEU A 2 -9.41 -9.33 -26.79
CA LEU A 2 -8.25 -9.19 -25.93
C LEU A 2 -8.78 -9.17 -24.49
N TYR A 3 -8.47 -10.22 -23.72
CA TYR A 3 -8.79 -10.26 -22.29
C TYR A 3 -7.50 -10.48 -21.50
N SER A 4 -7.48 -9.93 -20.29
CA SER A 4 -6.38 -10.12 -19.33
C SER A 4 -6.88 -11.01 -18.19
N ILE A 5 -6.04 -11.93 -17.75
CA ILE A 5 -6.32 -12.77 -16.58
C ILE A 5 -5.47 -12.25 -15.42
N ILE A 6 -6.08 -12.11 -14.25
CA ILE A 6 -5.42 -11.70 -13.02
C ILE A 6 -5.68 -12.78 -11.97
N ASP A 7 -4.61 -13.26 -11.34
CA ASP A 7 -4.70 -14.21 -10.24
C ASP A 7 -4.73 -13.46 -8.91
N ILE A 8 -5.66 -13.81 -8.02
CA ILE A 8 -5.84 -13.17 -6.72
C ILE A 8 -5.91 -14.26 -5.66
N ALA A 9 -5.13 -14.09 -4.59
CA ALA A 9 -5.14 -15.00 -3.45
C ALA A 9 -5.83 -14.34 -2.26
N TYR A 10 -6.64 -15.12 -1.56
CA TYR A 10 -7.31 -14.70 -0.34
C TYR A 10 -6.80 -15.51 0.85
N ASN A 11 -6.91 -14.93 2.04
CA ASN A 11 -6.74 -15.70 3.27
C ASN A 11 -7.87 -16.74 3.37
N PRO A 12 -7.56 -18.03 3.63
CA PRO A 12 -8.57 -19.09 3.76
C PRO A 12 -9.65 -18.78 4.80
N ASP A 13 -9.31 -18.11 5.91
CA ASP A 13 -10.27 -17.77 6.96
C ASP A 13 -11.33 -16.77 6.46
N VAL A 14 -10.94 -15.88 5.54
CA VAL A 14 -11.84 -14.89 4.93
C VAL A 14 -12.78 -15.57 3.95
N LEU A 15 -12.26 -16.53 3.16
CA LEU A 15 -13.07 -17.32 2.24
C LEU A 15 -14.11 -18.15 2.98
N GLN A 16 -13.73 -18.79 4.09
CA GLN A 16 -14.65 -19.58 4.90
C GLN A 16 -15.82 -18.74 5.45
N ARG A 17 -15.53 -17.52 5.93
CA ARG A 17 -16.59 -16.59 6.39
C ARG A 17 -17.53 -16.16 5.26
N GLY A 18 -16.99 -15.98 4.04
CA GLY A 18 -17.82 -15.69 2.87
C GLY A 18 -18.68 -16.89 2.43
N GLU A 19 -18.21 -18.13 2.64
CA GLU A 19 -19.02 -19.32 2.40
C GLU A 19 -20.19 -19.43 3.38
N GLU A 20 -19.98 -19.01 4.63
CA GLU A 20 -21.01 -18.98 5.67
C GLU A 20 -22.02 -17.84 5.46
N ASN A 21 -21.57 -16.68 4.97
CA ASN A 21 -22.41 -15.51 4.71
C ASN A 21 -22.27 -14.99 3.27
N PRO A 22 -23.32 -15.10 2.41
CA PRO A 22 -23.26 -14.63 1.03
C PRO A 22 -23.04 -13.12 0.90
N GLU A 23 -23.48 -12.30 1.87
CA GLU A 23 -23.26 -10.85 1.86
C GLU A 23 -21.78 -10.51 2.05
N GLU A 24 -21.07 -11.25 2.92
CA GLU A 24 -19.63 -11.11 3.13
C GLU A 24 -18.85 -11.53 1.88
N MET A 25 -19.28 -12.59 1.20
CA MET A 25 -18.66 -13.00 -0.07
C MET A 25 -18.89 -11.97 -1.17
N GLU A 26 -20.09 -11.38 -1.25
CA GLU A 26 -20.37 -10.31 -2.19
C GLU A 26 -19.52 -9.07 -1.89
N HIS A 27 -19.39 -8.70 -0.62
CA HIS A 27 -18.52 -7.61 -0.20
C HIS A 27 -17.05 -7.88 -0.57
N LEU A 28 -16.56 -9.09 -0.34
CA LEU A 28 -15.20 -9.51 -0.69
C LEU A 28 -14.93 -9.39 -2.19
N ILE A 29 -15.88 -9.79 -3.04
CA ILE A 29 -15.75 -9.67 -4.49
C ILE A 29 -15.69 -8.19 -4.91
N HIS A 30 -16.57 -7.35 -4.36
CA HIS A 30 -16.55 -5.91 -4.65
C HIS A 30 -15.25 -5.23 -4.20
N LEU A 31 -14.74 -5.58 -3.02
CA LEU A 31 -13.43 -5.11 -2.54
C LEU A 31 -12.31 -5.52 -3.51
N THR A 32 -12.40 -6.74 -4.04
CA THR A 32 -11.43 -7.24 -5.00
C THR A 32 -11.48 -6.50 -6.32
N LEU A 33 -12.67 -6.23 -6.86
CA LEU A 33 -12.82 -5.47 -8.09
C LEU A 33 -12.26 -4.05 -7.93
N LYS A 34 -12.52 -3.39 -6.80
CA LYS A 34 -11.93 -2.08 -6.47
C LYS A 34 -10.41 -2.14 -6.38
N PHE A 35 -9.87 -3.16 -5.69
CA PHE A 35 -8.43 -3.36 -5.61
C PHE A 35 -7.79 -3.55 -6.99
N VAL A 36 -8.43 -4.33 -7.88
CA VAL A 36 -7.93 -4.51 -9.25
C VAL A 36 -8.03 -3.22 -10.06
N GLU A 37 -9.09 -2.44 -9.91
CA GLU A 37 -9.27 -1.14 -10.57
C GLU A 37 -8.13 -0.17 -10.20
N GLU A 38 -7.81 -0.08 -8.91
CA GLU A 38 -6.70 0.72 -8.40
C GLU A 38 -5.33 0.21 -8.88
N ARG A 39 -5.11 -1.11 -8.84
CA ARG A 39 -3.83 -1.72 -9.24
C ARG A 39 -3.55 -1.65 -10.73
N CYS A 40 -4.58 -1.80 -11.55
CA CYS A 40 -4.46 -1.76 -13.01
C CYS A 40 -4.70 -0.37 -13.58
N ASN A 41 -5.15 0.60 -12.78
CA ASN A 41 -5.55 1.94 -13.21
C ASN A 41 -6.56 1.91 -14.36
N LEU A 42 -7.55 1.01 -14.26
CA LEU A 42 -8.57 0.78 -15.29
C LEU A 42 -9.95 0.73 -14.64
N PRO A 43 -10.93 1.52 -15.14
CA PRO A 43 -12.29 1.50 -14.60
C PRO A 43 -12.94 0.14 -14.84
N LEU A 44 -13.34 -0.54 -13.76
CA LEU A 44 -13.98 -1.85 -13.80
C LEU A 44 -15.46 -1.72 -13.44
N ALA A 45 -16.33 -2.37 -14.22
CA ALA A 45 -17.73 -2.48 -13.85
C ALA A 45 -17.86 -3.38 -12.61
N GLN A 46 -18.77 -3.02 -11.69
CA GLN A 46 -19.08 -3.82 -10.51
C GLN A 46 -19.93 -5.07 -10.83
N LEU A 47 -20.11 -5.39 -12.11
CA LEU A 47 -20.86 -6.54 -12.57
C LEU A 47 -19.91 -7.74 -12.71
N TYR A 48 -20.24 -8.84 -12.06
CA TYR A 48 -19.47 -10.08 -12.15
C TYR A 48 -20.39 -11.27 -12.41
N SER A 49 -19.84 -12.28 -13.10
CA SER A 49 -20.42 -13.62 -13.17
C SER A 49 -19.44 -14.61 -12.57
N ARG A 50 -19.95 -15.60 -11.84
CA ARG A 50 -19.14 -16.70 -11.32
C ARG A 50 -19.21 -17.84 -12.33
N GLU A 51 -18.09 -18.08 -13.00
CA GLU A 51 -17.94 -19.21 -13.90
C GLU A 51 -17.24 -20.38 -13.19
N PRO A 52 -17.66 -21.63 -13.40
CA PRO A 52 -16.94 -22.79 -12.90
C PRO A 52 -15.57 -22.85 -13.58
N PHE A 53 -14.53 -22.52 -12.81
CA PHE A 53 -13.17 -22.50 -13.32
C PHE A 53 -12.50 -23.86 -13.16
N ARG A 54 -11.87 -24.34 -14.24
CA ARG A 54 -10.87 -25.42 -14.17
C ARG A 54 -9.52 -24.79 -14.36
N LEU A 55 -8.59 -25.05 -13.42
CA LEU A 55 -7.23 -24.55 -13.53
C LEU A 55 -6.63 -24.99 -14.86
N LYS A 56 -6.33 -24.01 -15.71
CA LYS A 56 -5.65 -24.22 -16.98
C LYS A 56 -4.15 -24.05 -16.76
N GLY A 57 -3.38 -25.12 -16.94
CA GLY A 57 -1.94 -25.16 -16.64
C GLY A 57 -1.64 -25.92 -15.34
N SER A 58 -0.42 -25.75 -14.81
CA SER A 58 -0.01 -26.40 -13.56
C SER A 58 -0.26 -25.52 -12.33
N LEU A 59 -0.42 -26.16 -11.17
CA LEU A 59 -0.59 -25.48 -9.88
C LEU A 59 0.66 -24.67 -9.51
N GLU A 60 1.85 -25.21 -9.78
CA GLU A 60 3.12 -24.53 -9.52
C GLU A 60 3.23 -23.23 -10.33
N ALA A 61 2.77 -23.26 -11.59
CA ALA A 61 2.77 -22.07 -12.44
C ALA A 61 1.82 -20.98 -11.90
N MET A 62 0.68 -21.34 -11.32
CA MET A 62 -0.22 -20.39 -10.65
C MET A 62 0.41 -19.82 -9.38
N GLN A 63 1.01 -20.66 -8.54
CA GLN A 63 1.69 -20.23 -7.32
C GLN A 63 2.85 -19.28 -7.61
N ALA A 64 3.62 -19.53 -8.68
CA ALA A 64 4.70 -18.65 -9.10
C ALA A 64 4.21 -17.25 -9.49
N ARG A 65 3.06 -17.16 -10.19
CA ARG A 65 2.44 -15.87 -10.55
C ARG A 65 1.94 -15.11 -9.33
N LEU A 66 1.34 -15.82 -8.38
CA LEU A 66 0.88 -15.24 -7.09
C LEU A 66 2.06 -14.80 -6.20
N GLY A 67 3.19 -15.49 -6.27
CA GLY A 67 4.41 -15.16 -5.52
C GLY A 67 5.19 -13.95 -6.05
N GLY A 68 4.65 -13.19 -7.00
CA GLY A 68 5.29 -11.99 -7.56
C GLY A 68 6.47 -12.27 -8.49
N ARG A 69 6.73 -13.53 -8.83
CA ARG A 69 7.74 -13.89 -9.82
C ARG A 69 7.09 -13.75 -11.20
N GLN A 70 7.12 -12.54 -11.75
CA GLN A 70 6.71 -12.32 -13.14
C GLN A 70 7.52 -13.26 -14.05
N LEU A 71 6.83 -14.22 -14.64
CA LEU A 71 7.27 -14.87 -15.87
C LEU A 71 6.46 -14.24 -17.00
N PRO A 72 7.05 -14.00 -18.18
CA PRO A 72 6.35 -13.38 -19.30
C PRO A 72 5.00 -14.06 -19.57
N PRO A 73 3.99 -13.31 -20.05
CA PRO A 73 2.70 -13.89 -20.37
C PRO A 73 2.91 -15.06 -21.35
N PRO A 74 2.19 -16.18 -21.20
CA PRO A 74 2.23 -17.22 -22.21
C PRO A 74 1.63 -16.63 -23.48
N SER A 75 2.48 -16.29 -24.44
CA SER A 75 2.09 -16.05 -25.81
C SER A 75 1.43 -17.33 -26.31
N SER A 76 0.10 -17.32 -26.36
CA SER A 76 -0.67 -18.31 -27.11
C SER A 76 -0.25 -18.20 -28.57
N SER A 77 0.68 -19.05 -29.01
CA SER A 77 0.93 -19.28 -30.43
C SER A 77 1.39 -20.71 -30.63
N GLN A 78 0.51 -21.44 -31.29
CA GLN A 78 0.62 -22.69 -32.02
C GLN A 78 2.04 -23.25 -32.23
N ASP A 79 2.11 -24.58 -32.07
CA ASP A 79 3.06 -25.50 -32.70
C ASP A 79 3.84 -24.91 -33.89
N THR A 80 5.17 -24.84 -33.76
CA THR A 80 6.09 -25.38 -34.75
C THR A 80 7.49 -25.51 -34.16
N LYS A 81 7.84 -26.75 -33.81
CA LYS A 81 9.15 -27.39 -33.94
C LYS A 81 10.32 -26.45 -34.35
N GLN A 82 11.09 -25.97 -33.37
CA GLN A 82 12.49 -25.61 -33.56
C GLN A 82 13.31 -26.23 -32.44
N GLU A 83 14.25 -27.08 -32.84
CA GLU A 83 15.17 -27.80 -31.98
C GLU A 83 16.11 -26.80 -31.29
N LEU A 84 16.01 -26.68 -29.96
CA LEU A 84 17.01 -25.99 -29.14
C LEU A 84 18.04 -27.02 -28.65
N THR A 85 19.31 -26.67 -28.84
CA THR A 85 20.45 -27.56 -28.61
C THR A 85 20.71 -27.86 -27.13
N LEU A 86 21.12 -29.10 -26.84
CA LEU A 86 21.42 -29.68 -25.51
C LEU A 86 22.24 -28.79 -24.54
N ALA A 87 23.00 -27.81 -25.04
CA ALA A 87 23.79 -26.89 -24.24
C ALA A 87 22.96 -25.87 -23.44
N GLU A 88 21.74 -25.53 -23.90
CA GLU A 88 20.89 -24.55 -23.22
C GLU A 88 20.06 -25.19 -22.09
N LEU A 89 19.72 -26.48 -22.23
CA LEU A 89 19.04 -27.27 -21.20
C LEU A 89 19.91 -27.54 -19.96
N LEU A 90 21.23 -27.63 -20.13
CA LEU A 90 22.16 -27.94 -19.03
C LEU A 90 22.40 -26.77 -18.06
N GLN A 91 22.04 -25.54 -18.43
CA GLN A 91 22.11 -24.40 -17.51
C GLN A 91 20.89 -24.33 -16.57
N GLY A 92 19.86 -25.16 -16.77
CA GLY A 92 18.62 -25.18 -16.00
C GLY A 92 18.51 -26.20 -14.86
N LEU A 93 19.58 -26.94 -14.51
CA LEU A 93 19.49 -28.08 -13.57
C LEU A 93 20.49 -28.10 -12.38
N GLY A 94 21.06 -26.96 -11.99
CA GLY A 94 21.82 -26.86 -10.73
C GLY A 94 21.49 -25.56 -10.00
N ALA A 95 20.98 -25.51 -8.77
CA ALA A 95 20.90 -26.53 -7.73
C ALA A 95 19.82 -26.15 -6.71
N GLU A 96 18.96 -27.11 -6.36
CA GLU A 96 18.23 -27.16 -5.09
C GLU A 96 18.27 -28.62 -4.63
N GLU A 97 19.01 -28.91 -3.55
CA GLU A 97 18.44 -29.60 -2.38
C GLU A 97 19.44 -29.75 -1.20
N CYS A 98 19.04 -29.17 -0.07
CA CYS A 98 18.85 -29.78 1.25
C CYS A 98 19.98 -30.58 1.94
N SER A 99 20.44 -30.08 3.11
CA SER A 99 20.67 -30.92 4.30
C SER A 99 20.64 -30.11 5.60
N ARG A 100 20.12 -30.74 6.66
CA ARG A 100 19.54 -30.20 7.88
C ARG A 100 20.51 -30.27 9.09
N ALA A 101 21.07 -29.11 9.50
CA ALA A 101 21.50 -28.64 10.85
C ALA A 101 22.37 -29.55 11.78
N PRO A 102 22.84 -29.11 12.97
CA PRO A 102 23.03 -27.77 13.57
C PRO A 102 24.47 -27.55 14.15
N VAL A 103 24.94 -26.30 14.35
CA VAL A 103 26.05 -26.02 15.30
C VAL A 103 25.83 -24.68 16.03
N LEU A 104 25.93 -24.77 17.36
CA LEU A 104 25.75 -23.74 18.39
C LEU A 104 26.93 -22.74 18.48
N LEU A 105 26.81 -21.84 19.46
CA LEU A 105 27.80 -20.94 20.13
C LEU A 105 27.64 -19.46 19.70
N ARG A 106 27.53 -18.45 20.57
CA ARG A 106 27.74 -18.31 22.03
C ARG A 106 27.17 -16.98 22.50
N GLU A 107 26.76 -16.94 23.77
CA GLU A 107 26.46 -15.74 24.56
C GLU A 107 27.76 -15.10 25.09
N GLY A 108 27.82 -13.76 25.19
CA GLY A 108 28.79 -13.07 26.08
C GLY A 108 29.46 -11.78 25.56
N THR A 109 28.87 -10.64 25.95
CA THR A 109 29.55 -9.44 26.50
C THR A 109 30.11 -8.34 25.56
N GLU A 110 29.31 -7.28 25.41
CA GLU A 110 29.59 -5.80 25.48
C GLU A 110 31.01 -5.35 25.93
N PRO A 111 31.55 -4.17 25.52
CA PRO A 111 30.82 -2.89 25.63
C PRO A 111 31.10 -1.75 24.62
N ARG A 112 30.11 -0.85 24.54
CA ARG A 112 30.18 0.63 24.31
C ARG A 112 30.87 1.16 23.04
N ALA A 113 30.09 1.83 22.18
CA ALA A 113 30.03 3.30 22.13
C ALA A 113 28.95 3.79 21.15
N GLU A 114 28.38 4.95 21.49
CA GLU A 114 27.15 5.58 21.01
C GLU A 114 27.10 5.88 19.51
N VAL A 115 26.01 5.46 18.85
CA VAL A 115 25.57 6.00 17.55
C VAL A 115 24.06 6.19 17.64
N PRO A 116 23.51 7.41 17.55
CA PRO A 116 22.07 7.56 17.45
C PRO A 116 21.60 7.06 16.07
N LEU A 117 20.52 6.30 16.14
CA LEU A 117 19.88 5.49 15.13
C LEU A 117 19.68 6.17 13.77
N ILE A 118 19.80 5.36 12.73
CA ILE A 118 19.31 5.63 11.37
C ILE A 118 17.82 5.99 11.46
N GLN A 119 17.51 7.21 11.05
CA GLN A 119 16.14 7.69 10.83
C GLN A 119 15.63 7.06 9.53
N GLU A 120 14.53 6.33 9.64
CA GLU A 120 13.84 5.66 8.54
C GLU A 120 13.39 6.68 7.48
N ILE A 121 13.86 6.49 6.26
CA ILE A 121 13.50 7.32 5.10
C ILE A 121 12.22 6.71 4.51
N GLN A 122 11.05 7.29 4.80
CA GLN A 122 9.85 7.05 4.00
C GLN A 122 9.80 8.09 2.88
N GLU A 123 10.53 7.81 1.81
CA GLU A 123 10.40 8.48 0.53
C GLU A 123 9.36 7.70 -0.28
N ILE A 124 8.13 8.23 -0.36
CA ILE A 124 7.18 7.82 -1.39
C ILE A 124 7.00 9.02 -2.31
N GLN A 125 7.81 9.03 -3.37
CA GLN A 125 7.51 9.79 -4.57
C GLN A 125 6.33 9.09 -5.25
N GLU A 126 5.20 9.78 -5.43
CA GLU A 126 4.27 9.41 -6.49
C GLU A 126 3.96 10.62 -7.36
N ILE A 127 4.79 10.75 -8.38
CA ILE A 127 4.55 11.58 -9.55
C ILE A 127 3.56 10.81 -10.41
N GLN A 128 2.27 11.16 -10.35
CA GLN A 128 1.32 10.82 -11.42
C GLN A 128 0.51 12.06 -11.82
N ALA A 129 0.95 12.65 -12.92
CA ALA A 129 0.13 13.53 -13.75
C ALA A 129 -0.64 12.65 -14.74
N GLY A 130 -1.97 12.63 -14.66
CA GLY A 130 -2.79 11.93 -15.66
C GLY A 130 -4.26 11.76 -15.27
N GLY A 131 -5.06 12.80 -15.49
CA GLY A 131 -6.44 12.70 -16.02
C GLY A 131 -7.48 11.83 -15.30
N ALA A 132 -7.93 12.23 -14.11
CA ALA A 132 -9.31 12.21 -13.63
C ALA A 132 -9.33 13.00 -12.32
N GLU A 133 -10.37 13.80 -12.08
CA GLU A 133 -10.49 14.80 -11.01
C GLU A 133 -10.71 14.17 -9.62
N GLN A 134 -9.89 13.17 -9.27
CA GLN A 134 -9.85 12.60 -7.94
C GLN A 134 -8.96 13.48 -7.05
N PRO A 135 -9.45 13.90 -5.87
CA PRO A 135 -8.67 14.73 -4.96
C PRO A 135 -7.44 13.94 -4.49
N ARG A 136 -6.25 14.48 -4.75
CA ARG A 136 -4.97 13.81 -4.48
C ARG A 136 -4.66 13.85 -2.98
N ALA A 137 -3.93 12.87 -2.47
CA ALA A 137 -3.37 12.98 -1.12
C ALA A 137 -2.22 14.01 -1.13
N PRO A 138 -2.29 15.09 -0.34
CA PRO A 138 -1.20 16.04 -0.22
C PRO A 138 -0.02 15.46 0.56
N ALA A 139 1.20 15.88 0.22
CA ALA A 139 2.39 15.51 0.97
C ALA A 139 2.28 16.07 2.39
N HIS A 140 2.46 15.23 3.40
CA HIS A 140 2.25 15.61 4.79
C HIS A 140 3.33 15.01 5.70
N GLN A 141 3.53 15.63 6.85
CA GLN A 141 4.45 15.18 7.88
C GLN A 141 3.78 15.34 9.23
N VAL A 142 3.75 14.25 10.02
CA VAL A 142 3.25 14.21 11.39
C VAL A 142 4.45 14.12 12.34
N VAL A 143 4.49 14.98 13.36
CA VAL A 143 5.54 14.98 14.38
C VAL A 143 4.90 15.06 15.76
N THR A 144 5.12 14.05 16.59
CA THR A 144 4.74 14.10 18.01
C THR A 144 5.86 14.73 18.81
N VAL A 145 5.62 15.93 19.33
CA VAL A 145 6.57 16.64 20.20
C VAL A 145 6.43 16.08 21.62
N LYS A 146 7.53 15.57 22.17
CA LYS A 146 7.60 15.02 23.53
C LYS A 146 8.28 15.99 24.49
N ASP A 147 7.83 16.01 25.74
CA ASP A 147 8.46 16.75 26.83
C ASP A 147 9.75 16.06 27.33
N ALA A 148 10.52 16.72 28.20
CA ALA A 148 11.71 16.16 28.84
C ALA A 148 11.46 14.79 29.53
N ASN A 149 10.21 14.52 29.90
CA ASN A 149 9.77 13.26 30.50
C ASN A 149 9.31 12.19 29.48
N GLN A 150 9.60 12.36 28.19
CA GLN A 150 9.16 11.50 27.08
C GLN A 150 7.64 11.38 26.88
N LYS A 151 6.85 12.22 27.57
CA LYS A 151 5.39 12.27 27.39
C LYS A 151 5.03 13.09 26.15
N PRO A 152 4.04 12.68 25.35
CA PRO A 152 3.54 13.47 24.23
C PRO A 152 2.94 14.78 24.77
N LEU A 153 3.43 15.91 24.26
CA LEU A 153 2.99 17.25 24.65
C LEU A 153 2.02 17.83 23.61
N ARG A 154 2.30 17.59 22.33
CA ARG A 154 1.50 18.06 21.19
C ARG A 154 1.87 17.30 19.93
N VAL A 155 0.90 17.19 19.03
CA VAL A 155 1.09 16.72 17.66
C VAL A 155 1.18 17.94 16.73
N GLU A 156 2.25 18.01 15.96
CA GLU A 156 2.42 18.99 14.88
C GLU A 156 2.27 18.29 13.53
N LEU A 157 1.39 18.82 12.69
CA LEU A 157 1.12 18.32 11.35
C LEU A 157 1.46 19.39 10.32
N ARG A 158 2.26 19.05 9.32
CA ARG A 158 2.64 19.92 8.21
C ARG A 158 2.12 19.31 6.92
N ILE A 159 1.19 19.98 6.25
CA ILE A 159 0.65 19.53 4.97
C ILE A 159 1.03 20.52 3.87
N GLN A 160 1.63 20.01 2.79
CA GLN A 160 1.94 20.78 1.60
C GLN A 160 0.73 20.82 0.66
N LEU A 161 0.18 22.00 0.49
CA LEU A 161 -0.97 22.33 -0.35
C LEU A 161 -0.59 23.47 -1.32
N PRO A 162 0.37 23.26 -2.24
CA PRO A 162 0.86 24.30 -3.15
C PRO A 162 -0.20 24.82 -4.14
N GLN A 163 -1.26 24.05 -4.40
CA GLN A 163 -2.35 24.43 -5.30
C GLN A 163 -3.51 25.17 -4.58
N LEU A 164 -3.37 25.45 -3.28
CA LEU A 164 -4.33 26.26 -2.53
C LEU A 164 -4.00 27.75 -2.62
N SER A 165 -4.89 28.51 -3.26
CA SER A 165 -4.85 29.96 -3.32
C SER A 165 -5.41 30.62 -2.05
N SER A 166 -6.38 29.96 -1.41
CA SER A 166 -7.08 30.47 -0.24
C SER A 166 -7.43 29.37 0.75
N VAL A 167 -7.43 29.71 2.04
CA VAL A 167 -7.92 28.83 3.11
C VAL A 167 -9.41 28.56 3.02
N ALA A 168 -10.18 29.43 2.36
CA ALA A 168 -11.62 29.24 2.18
C ALA A 168 -11.96 28.05 1.27
N GLU A 169 -10.99 27.59 0.47
CA GLU A 169 -11.12 26.41 -0.38
C GLU A 169 -10.75 25.11 0.37
N CYS A 170 -10.31 25.20 1.63
CA CYS A 170 -9.84 24.08 2.43
C CYS A 170 -10.76 23.88 3.65
N ASP A 171 -11.40 22.72 3.72
CA ASP A 171 -12.11 22.28 4.92
C ASP A 171 -11.16 21.44 5.77
N LEU A 172 -10.97 21.82 7.03
CA LEU A 172 -10.15 21.12 8.00
C LEU A 172 -11.05 20.68 9.14
N ARG A 173 -11.15 19.36 9.34
CA ARG A 173 -11.90 18.75 10.43
C ARG A 173 -10.91 18.02 11.32
N VAL A 174 -10.92 18.35 12.61
CA VAL A 174 -10.07 17.72 13.61
C VAL A 174 -10.99 17.08 14.63
N SER A 175 -10.81 15.80 14.90
CA SER A 175 -11.42 15.12 16.04
C SER A 175 -10.32 14.64 16.99
N LYS A 176 -10.70 13.84 18.00
CA LYS A 176 -9.78 13.41 19.05
C LYS A 176 -8.69 12.48 18.54
N ASP A 177 -9.02 11.59 17.61
CA ASP A 177 -8.15 10.56 17.11
C ASP A 177 -7.89 10.65 15.60
N ASP A 178 -8.61 11.51 14.87
CA ASP A 178 -8.48 11.65 13.43
C ASP A 178 -8.48 13.11 12.96
N LEU A 179 -7.92 13.32 11.77
CA LEU A 179 -7.90 14.61 11.09
C LEU A 179 -8.20 14.40 9.61
N ILE A 180 -9.15 15.20 9.09
CA ILE A 180 -9.59 15.16 7.70
C ILE A 180 -9.36 16.54 7.08
N ILE A 181 -8.73 16.55 5.91
CA ILE A 181 -8.62 17.73 5.05
C ILE A 181 -9.32 17.43 3.74
N GLU A 182 -10.24 18.31 3.36
CA GLU A 182 -10.93 18.25 2.07
C GLU A 182 -10.77 19.58 1.34
N VAL A 183 -10.17 19.50 0.15
CA VAL A 183 -10.08 20.59 -0.80
C VAL A 183 -10.81 20.13 -2.05
N PRO A 184 -11.96 20.74 -2.38
CA PRO A 184 -12.75 20.35 -3.54
C PRO A 184 -11.89 20.23 -4.80
N GLU A 185 -12.03 19.11 -5.52
CA GLU A 185 -11.38 18.83 -6.81
C GLU A 185 -9.84 18.83 -6.81
N LYS A 186 -9.18 19.03 -5.66
CA LYS A 186 -7.71 19.14 -5.57
C LYS A 186 -7.10 18.13 -4.60
N TYR A 187 -7.54 18.12 -3.34
CA TYR A 187 -6.89 17.35 -2.29
C TYR A 187 -7.87 16.72 -1.31
N ARG A 188 -7.58 15.49 -0.89
CA ARG A 188 -8.29 14.84 0.20
C ARG A 188 -7.29 14.04 1.02
N LEU A 189 -7.30 14.28 2.32
CA LEU A 189 -6.41 13.62 3.27
C LEU A 189 -7.22 13.17 4.46
N HIS A 190 -7.01 11.92 4.87
CA HIS A 190 -7.49 11.40 6.14
C HIS A 190 -6.28 10.84 6.88
N LEU A 191 -6.09 11.27 8.12
CA LEU A 191 -4.97 10.88 8.96
C LEU A 191 -5.46 10.49 10.35
N ASP A 192 -5.10 9.29 10.77
CA ASP A 192 -5.22 8.88 12.16
C ASP A 192 -4.08 9.52 12.97
N LEU A 193 -4.43 10.18 14.07
CA LEU A 193 -3.48 10.83 14.95
C LEU A 193 -2.82 9.78 15.86
N PRO A 194 -1.49 9.86 16.08
CA PRO A 194 -0.77 8.90 16.91
C PRO A 194 -1.13 9.00 18.40
N GLU A 195 -1.70 10.13 18.82
CA GLU A 195 -2.08 10.45 20.20
C GLU A 195 -3.44 11.15 20.18
N LEU A 196 -4.19 11.02 21.26
CA LEU A 196 -5.47 11.72 21.42
C LEU A 196 -5.23 13.21 21.62
N VAL A 197 -5.85 14.05 20.81
CA VAL A 197 -5.65 15.51 20.87
C VAL A 197 -6.87 16.26 21.40
N ASP A 198 -6.61 17.44 21.94
CA ASP A 198 -7.63 18.40 22.37
C ASP A 198 -8.11 19.23 21.17
N GLU A 199 -9.31 18.90 20.68
CA GLU A 199 -9.99 19.57 19.57
C GLU A 199 -10.22 21.08 19.82
N GLU A 200 -10.48 21.50 21.06
CA GLU A 200 -10.78 22.89 21.39
C GLU A 200 -9.51 23.76 21.42
N ARG A 201 -8.37 23.15 21.75
CA ARG A 201 -7.07 23.84 21.83
C ARG A 201 -6.22 23.67 20.58
N THR A 202 -6.75 22.99 19.56
CA THR A 202 -6.06 22.81 18.28
C THR A 202 -6.03 24.11 17.49
N THR A 203 -4.88 24.40 16.89
CA THR A 203 -4.67 25.60 16.06
C THR A 203 -4.20 25.20 14.68
N ALA A 204 -4.66 25.90 13.64
CA ALA A 204 -4.27 25.64 12.26
C ALA A 204 -3.92 26.96 11.56
N THR A 205 -2.77 27.00 10.88
CA THR A 205 -2.24 28.19 10.22
C THR A 205 -1.81 27.85 8.80
N PHE A 206 -2.34 28.55 7.80
CA PHE A 206 -1.94 28.36 6.40
C PHE A 206 -0.97 29.45 5.93
N HIS A 207 0.19 29.03 5.47
CA HIS A 207 1.22 29.89 4.91
C HIS A 207 1.10 29.95 3.39
N LYS A 208 0.31 30.91 2.88
CA LYS A 208 0.11 31.13 1.43
C LYS A 208 1.39 31.20 0.61
N GLY A 209 2.44 31.83 1.15
CA GLY A 209 3.72 31.98 0.44
C GLY A 209 4.51 30.68 0.26
N LYS A 210 4.24 29.66 1.09
CA LYS A 210 4.85 28.32 1.01
C LYS A 210 3.87 27.27 0.48
N GLY A 211 2.57 27.58 0.47
CA GLY A 211 1.52 26.60 0.25
C GLY A 211 1.51 25.52 1.33
N GLU A 212 1.73 25.88 2.59
CA GLU A 212 1.88 24.92 3.70
C GLU A 212 0.83 25.19 4.78
N LEU A 213 0.10 24.15 5.19
CA LEU A 213 -0.81 24.16 6.34
C LEU A 213 -0.11 23.54 7.55
N LEU A 214 0.04 24.31 8.61
CA LEU A 214 0.58 23.88 9.89
C LEU A 214 -0.57 23.72 10.89
N VAL A 215 -0.78 22.51 11.39
CA VAL A 215 -1.73 22.22 12.47
C VAL A 215 -0.93 21.87 13.73
N SER A 216 -1.27 22.49 14.85
CA SER A 216 -0.70 22.18 16.16
C SER A 216 -1.84 21.82 17.10
N ALA A 217 -1.86 20.54 17.49
CA ALA A 217 -2.89 19.94 18.31
C ALA A 217 -2.28 19.48 19.64
N PRO A 218 -2.63 20.09 20.78
CA PRO A 218 -2.16 19.64 22.09
C PRO A 218 -2.69 18.24 22.43
N VAL A 219 -1.89 17.45 23.14
CA VAL A 219 -2.28 16.14 23.71
C VAL A 219 -2.74 16.34 25.16
#